data_AF-A0A956S1L3-F1
#
_entry.id   AF-A0A956S1L3-F1
#
_cell.length_a   1.000
_cell.length_b   1.000
_cell.length_c   1.000
_cell.angle_alpha   90.00
_cell.angle_beta   90.00
_cell.angle_gamma   90.00
#
_symmetry.space_group_name_H-M   'P 1'
#
loop_
_entity.id
_entity.type
_entity.pdbx_description
1 polymer ?
#
loop_
_entity_poly.entity_id
_entity_poly.type
_entity_poly.pdbx_seq_one_letter_code
_entity_poly.pdbx_strand_id
1 'polypeptide(L)'
;MDKISKDAFFQRAELSPAPRPVVFEGKSGNAALLERLIGEKLMAQAARSAKLDTSLVYREQLRAIQLEAAIRAMLEDELQKEASVDSNEVRAAIQKSNRLIQVALFKSTSRAFVQQFHSLLEQGLPFRSAIDSLYSQPVDPALYTETVSWGQMEPALEQVLFAMQTGEHSSIVAFSQGFAVLQKIEEHFKPRLTEYEILQKYSTVEKVLSVRKYNAAANRYVGQMLNEKNVTVKNNILRIVLDRLAANESEFDQAMPQQTTPDTKIPNDHFKKKYETALQQPLVVFSGGLFTLEEILLKLWARGVDLTAKPPDERRAQILADIKFVVENEILGEIALQKGFGDLPAVHNEVQMWRDYFLTQHFMASTGILPGAAARDTFPDTVRTLRQNADISINHALLDSLHISPIQMSVIRPGRMARLAVPPWPQF
;
A
#
# COMPACT_ATOMS: atom_id res chain seq x y z
N MET A 1 -14.77 17.13 21.95
CA MET A 1 -15.62 15.93 21.79
C MET A 1 -15.15 15.19 20.56
N ASP A 2 -14.81 13.91 20.70
CA ASP A 2 -14.53 13.06 19.54
C ASP A 2 -15.85 12.75 18.83
N LYS A 3 -15.86 12.89 17.50
CA LYS A 3 -17.05 12.65 16.66
C LYS A 3 -16.73 11.65 15.56
N ILE A 4 -17.71 10.83 15.21
CA ILE A 4 -17.72 10.05 13.97
C ILE A 4 -18.64 10.80 13.01
N SER A 5 -18.07 11.52 12.04
CA SER A 5 -18.86 12.24 11.03
C SER A 5 -19.40 11.28 9.96
N LYS A 6 -20.40 11.73 9.20
CA LYS A 6 -20.90 11.03 8.01
C LYS A 6 -19.76 10.70 7.04
N ASP A 7 -18.89 11.66 6.78
CA ASP A 7 -17.76 11.49 5.84
C ASP A 7 -16.74 10.47 6.37
N ALA A 8 -16.39 10.54 7.66
CA ALA A 8 -15.49 9.56 8.27
C ALA A 8 -16.10 8.15 8.25
N PHE A 9 -17.41 8.04 8.45
CA PHE A 9 -18.13 6.78 8.36
C PHE A 9 -18.04 6.18 6.94
N PHE A 10 -18.36 6.95 5.89
CA PHE A 10 -18.23 6.49 4.50
C PHE A 10 -16.79 6.15 4.13
N GLN A 11 -15.85 7.02 4.49
CA GLN A 11 -14.44 6.83 4.19
C GLN A 11 -13.91 5.53 4.82
N ARG A 12 -14.30 5.22 6.07
CA ARG A 12 -13.95 3.94 6.70
C ARG A 12 -14.69 2.78 6.02
N ALA A 13 -16.00 2.91 5.79
CA ALA A 13 -16.85 1.87 5.18
C ALA A 13 -16.34 1.40 3.81
N GLU A 14 -16.00 2.35 2.94
CA GLU A 14 -15.75 2.11 1.51
C GLU A 14 -14.28 1.87 1.20
N LEU A 15 -13.35 2.36 2.02
CA LEU A 15 -11.91 2.34 1.70
C LEU A 15 -11.11 1.37 2.57
N SER A 16 -11.65 0.91 3.71
CA SER A 16 -10.90 0.05 4.64
C SER A 16 -10.87 -1.39 4.13
N PRO A 17 -9.68 -2.00 3.96
CA PRO A 17 -9.60 -3.40 3.59
C PRO A 17 -10.29 -4.27 4.63
N ALA A 18 -11.32 -4.97 4.20
CA ALA A 18 -12.02 -5.95 5.02
C ALA A 18 -11.52 -7.36 4.68
N PRO A 19 -11.27 -8.23 5.67
CA PRO A 19 -11.14 -9.65 5.42
C PRO A 19 -12.50 -10.19 4.94
N ARG A 20 -12.68 -10.28 3.60
CA ARG A 20 -13.90 -10.73 2.89
C ARG A 20 -15.10 -9.78 3.08
N PRO A 21 -16.13 -9.81 2.21
CA PRO A 21 -17.17 -8.80 2.26
C PRO A 21 -18.06 -9.12 3.47
N VAL A 22 -17.76 -8.50 4.62
CA VAL A 22 -18.82 -8.22 5.59
C VAL A 22 -19.68 -7.19 4.89
N VAL A 23 -20.64 -7.69 4.13
CA VAL A 23 -21.66 -6.92 3.45
C VAL A 23 -22.45 -6.22 4.55
N PHE A 24 -22.03 -5.01 4.90
CA PHE A 24 -22.77 -4.11 5.79
C PHE A 24 -23.98 -3.53 5.03
N GLU A 25 -24.79 -4.38 4.40
CA GLU A 25 -26.00 -3.95 3.70
C GLU A 25 -27.15 -3.77 4.69
N GLY A 26 -27.87 -2.65 4.53
CA GLY A 26 -29.05 -2.32 5.33
C GLY A 26 -28.74 -1.79 6.73
N LYS A 27 -29.82 -1.54 7.50
CA LYS A 27 -29.76 -0.91 8.82
C LYS A 27 -28.88 -1.66 9.82
N SER A 28 -28.88 -2.99 9.78
CA SER A 28 -28.05 -3.84 10.65
C SER A 28 -26.56 -3.70 10.35
N GLY A 29 -26.20 -3.55 9.06
CA GLY A 29 -24.82 -3.32 8.63
C GLY A 29 -24.26 -1.99 9.11
N ASN A 30 -25.02 -0.91 8.91
CA ASN A 30 -24.60 0.42 9.37
C ASN A 30 -24.40 0.49 10.89
N ALA A 31 -25.30 -0.16 11.66
CA ALA A 31 -25.18 -0.22 13.12
C ALA A 31 -23.94 -1.01 13.57
N ALA A 32 -23.69 -2.18 12.98
CA ALA A 32 -22.50 -2.99 13.28
C ALA A 32 -21.20 -2.25 12.94
N LEU A 33 -21.19 -1.53 11.82
CA LEU A 33 -20.08 -0.68 11.41
C LEU A 33 -19.84 0.47 12.39
N LEU A 34 -20.90 1.18 12.78
CA LEU A 34 -20.83 2.28 13.73
C LEU A 34 -20.28 1.81 15.07
N GLU A 35 -20.77 0.67 15.58
CA GLU A 35 -20.27 0.11 16.84
C GLU A 35 -18.77 -0.21 16.79
N ARG A 36 -18.25 -0.72 15.67
CA ARG A 36 -16.80 -0.94 15.51
C ARG A 36 -16.02 0.37 15.58
N LEU A 37 -16.52 1.43 14.93
CA LEU A 37 -15.90 2.76 14.98
C LEU A 37 -15.98 3.37 16.38
N ILE A 38 -17.08 3.16 17.12
CA ILE A 38 -17.19 3.55 18.52
C ILE A 38 -16.14 2.83 19.36
N GLY A 39 -15.98 1.51 19.18
CA GLY A 39 -14.96 0.72 19.87
C GLY A 39 -13.54 1.24 19.61
N GLU A 40 -13.20 1.55 18.36
CA GLU A 40 -11.92 2.16 17.97
C GLU A 40 -11.70 3.50 18.70
N LYS A 41 -12.70 4.40 18.70
CA LYS A 41 -12.59 5.70 19.40
C LYS A 41 -12.39 5.54 20.90
N LEU A 42 -13.13 4.63 21.53
CA LEU A 42 -13.04 4.38 22.97
C LEU A 42 -11.66 3.83 23.36
N MET A 43 -11.14 2.88 22.59
CA MET A 43 -9.80 2.35 22.81
C MET A 43 -8.72 3.42 22.57
N ALA A 44 -8.87 4.24 21.53
CA ALA A 44 -7.95 5.35 21.28
C ALA A 44 -7.96 6.40 22.41
N GLN A 45 -9.12 6.66 23.02
CA GLN A 45 -9.24 7.52 24.21
C GLN A 45 -8.58 6.91 25.44
N ALA A 46 -8.78 5.60 25.66
CA ALA A 46 -8.14 4.88 26.74
C ALA A 46 -6.61 4.87 26.58
N ALA A 47 -6.12 4.67 25.35
CA ALA A 47 -4.69 4.71 25.02
C ALA A 47 -4.06 6.08 25.33
N ARG A 48 -4.72 7.18 24.94
CA ARG A 48 -4.29 8.55 25.26
C ARG A 48 -4.26 8.80 26.77
N SER A 49 -5.30 8.35 27.47
CA SER A 49 -5.36 8.46 28.93
C SER A 49 -4.21 7.71 29.61
N ALA A 50 -3.79 6.58 29.02
CA ALA A 50 -2.64 5.80 29.43
C ALA A 50 -1.29 6.29 28.87
N LYS A 51 -1.26 7.42 28.14
CA LYS A 51 -0.06 8.03 27.52
C LYS A 51 0.72 7.10 26.58
N LEU A 52 0.00 6.22 25.87
CA LEU A 52 0.59 5.31 24.88
C LEU A 52 1.00 6.02 23.57
N ASP A 53 0.78 7.32 23.47
CA ASP A 53 1.13 8.21 22.36
C ASP A 53 2.48 8.94 22.54
N THR A 54 3.28 8.56 23.54
CA THR A 54 4.50 9.30 23.92
C THR A 54 5.79 8.73 23.31
N SER A 55 5.75 7.52 22.73
CA SER A 55 6.93 6.87 22.17
C SER A 55 7.48 7.64 20.95
N LEU A 56 8.78 7.50 20.69
CA LEU A 56 9.39 8.08 19.48
C LEU A 56 8.85 7.40 18.21
N VAL A 57 8.63 6.09 18.25
CA VAL A 57 8.10 5.32 17.12
C VAL A 57 6.69 5.73 16.77
N TYR A 58 5.81 5.92 17.77
CA TYR A 58 4.46 6.41 17.55
C TYR A 58 4.46 7.79 16.88
N ARG A 59 5.32 8.70 17.35
CA ARG A 59 5.44 10.04 16.75
C ARG A 59 5.93 9.97 15.30
N GLU A 60 6.91 9.13 15.00
CA GLU A 60 7.38 8.91 13.61
C GLU A 60 6.33 8.23 12.73
N GLN A 61 5.52 7.33 13.28
CA GLN A 61 4.37 6.74 12.58
C GLN A 61 3.37 7.79 12.16
N LEU A 62 2.98 8.65 13.09
CA LEU A 62 2.01 9.70 12.82
C LEU A 62 2.59 10.74 11.84
N ARG A 63 3.87 11.09 11.98
CA ARG A 63 4.57 11.96 11.03
C ARG A 63 4.56 11.37 9.63
N ALA A 64 4.86 10.07 9.49
CA ALA A 64 4.84 9.38 8.21
C ALA A 64 3.47 9.50 7.51
N ILE A 65 2.37 9.33 8.26
CA ILE A 65 1.01 9.52 7.73
C ILE A 65 0.76 10.98 7.34
N GLN A 66 1.18 11.94 8.17
CA GLN A 66 1.01 13.37 7.87
C GLN A 66 1.71 13.76 6.57
N LEU A 67 2.95 13.32 6.39
CA LEU A 67 3.71 13.55 5.16
C LEU A 67 3.01 12.89 3.96
N GLU A 68 2.60 11.63 4.10
CA GLU A 68 1.90 10.92 3.03
C GLU A 68 0.58 11.60 2.63
N ALA A 69 -0.24 12.02 3.59
CA ALA A 69 -1.50 12.73 3.34
C ALA A 69 -1.26 14.11 2.68
N ALA A 70 -0.28 14.88 3.18
CA ALA A 70 0.09 16.17 2.59
C ALA A 70 0.61 16.04 1.16
N ILE A 71 1.45 15.03 0.87
CA ILE A 71 1.90 14.73 -0.50
C ILE A 71 0.70 14.43 -1.40
N ARG A 72 -0.27 13.64 -0.92
CA ARG A 72 -1.46 13.30 -1.73
C ARG A 72 -2.24 14.55 -2.09
N ALA A 73 -2.52 15.40 -1.10
CA ALA A 73 -3.23 16.66 -1.31
C ALA A 73 -2.48 17.60 -2.27
N MET A 74 -1.15 17.70 -2.13
CA MET A 74 -0.31 18.47 -3.05
C MET A 74 -0.39 17.95 -4.48
N LEU A 75 -0.23 16.63 -4.68
CA LEU A 75 -0.27 16.05 -6.03
C LEU A 75 -1.66 16.17 -6.66
N GLU A 76 -2.72 16.02 -5.86
CA GLU A 76 -4.10 16.23 -6.33
C GLU A 76 -4.30 17.66 -6.83
N ASP A 77 -3.86 18.67 -6.07
CA ASP A 77 -3.98 20.08 -6.44
C ASP A 77 -3.14 20.44 -7.68
N GLU A 78 -1.88 20.01 -7.71
CA GLU A 78 -0.94 20.37 -8.79
C GLU A 78 -1.28 19.65 -10.11
N LEU A 79 -1.88 18.46 -10.06
CA LEU A 79 -2.04 17.57 -11.23
C LEU A 79 -3.49 17.36 -11.65
N GLN A 80 -4.48 17.96 -10.98
CA GLN A 80 -5.90 17.76 -11.28
C GLN A 80 -6.22 17.98 -12.76
N LYS A 81 -5.60 19.00 -13.37
CA LYS A 81 -5.83 19.37 -14.78
C LYS A 81 -5.17 18.39 -15.76
N GLU A 82 -4.05 17.79 -15.40
CA GLU A 82 -3.32 16.82 -16.24
C GLU A 82 -4.03 15.47 -16.34
N ALA A 83 -4.92 15.15 -15.38
CA ALA A 83 -5.72 13.93 -15.37
C ALA A 83 -6.97 13.97 -16.27
N SER A 84 -7.20 15.08 -16.97
CA SER A 84 -8.35 15.25 -17.87
C SER A 84 -8.25 14.34 -19.10
N VAL A 85 -9.36 13.69 -19.43
CA VAL A 85 -9.44 12.70 -20.51
C VAL A 85 -10.31 13.25 -21.63
N ASP A 86 -9.80 13.22 -22.86
CA ASP A 86 -10.58 13.62 -24.03
C ASP A 86 -11.56 12.52 -24.45
N SER A 87 -12.77 12.91 -24.85
CA SER A 87 -13.83 11.96 -25.26
C SER A 87 -13.42 11.03 -26.42
N ASN A 88 -12.52 11.47 -27.31
CA ASN A 88 -12.01 10.63 -28.39
C ASN A 88 -11.05 9.55 -27.87
N GLU A 89 -10.25 9.87 -26.84
CA GLU A 89 -9.41 8.88 -26.18
C GLU A 89 -10.26 7.80 -25.50
N VAL A 90 -11.34 8.20 -24.81
CA VAL A 90 -12.29 7.25 -24.20
C VAL A 90 -12.88 6.34 -25.29
N ARG A 91 -13.35 6.90 -26.40
CA ARG A 91 -13.91 6.11 -27.52
C ARG A 91 -12.90 5.13 -28.11
N ALA A 92 -11.65 5.56 -28.32
CA ALA A 92 -10.57 4.70 -28.82
C ALA A 92 -10.24 3.57 -27.83
N ALA A 93 -10.24 3.86 -26.53
CA ALA A 93 -10.01 2.86 -25.50
C ALA A 93 -11.18 1.87 -25.35
N ILE A 94 -12.43 2.33 -25.51
CA ILE A 94 -13.60 1.44 -25.57
C ILE A 94 -13.45 0.42 -26.71
N GLN A 95 -12.99 0.85 -27.90
CA GLN A 95 -12.73 -0.07 -29.00
C GLN A 95 -11.68 -1.13 -28.65
N LYS A 96 -10.60 -0.74 -27.94
CA LYS A 96 -9.59 -1.69 -27.44
C LYS A 96 -10.15 -2.64 -26.39
N SER A 97 -11.06 -2.19 -25.54
CA SER A 97 -11.75 -3.00 -24.52
C SER A 97 -12.70 -4.07 -25.09
N ASN A 98 -12.84 -4.16 -26.42
CA ASN A 98 -13.63 -5.20 -27.08
C ASN A 98 -12.84 -6.48 -27.34
N ARG A 99 -11.56 -6.46 -27.00
CA ARG A 99 -10.66 -7.60 -27.01
C ARG A 99 -10.67 -8.20 -25.60
N LEU A 100 -10.94 -9.50 -25.51
CA LEU A 100 -10.67 -10.34 -24.35
C LEU A 100 -9.51 -11.25 -24.72
N ILE A 101 -8.41 -11.13 -23.98
CA ILE A 101 -7.17 -11.84 -24.27
C ILE A 101 -6.95 -12.83 -23.15
N GLN A 102 -6.79 -14.11 -23.48
CA GLN A 102 -6.28 -15.09 -22.53
C GLN A 102 -4.76 -15.05 -22.60
N VAL A 103 -4.13 -14.85 -21.46
CA VAL A 103 -2.68 -14.66 -21.35
C VAL A 103 -2.12 -15.59 -20.28
N ALA A 104 -0.96 -16.20 -20.56
CA ALA A 104 -0.12 -16.80 -19.53
C ALA A 104 0.91 -15.76 -19.06
N LEU A 105 1.10 -15.64 -17.75
CA LEU A 105 1.95 -14.64 -17.11
C LEU A 105 2.89 -15.31 -16.11
N PHE A 106 4.19 -15.17 -16.35
CA PHE A 106 5.20 -15.50 -15.35
C PHE A 106 5.77 -14.19 -14.80
N LYS A 107 5.59 -13.93 -13.49
CA LYS A 107 6.00 -12.69 -12.82
C LYS A 107 6.86 -12.98 -11.60
N SER A 108 7.89 -12.18 -11.38
CA SER A 108 8.70 -12.22 -10.16
C SER A 108 9.37 -10.87 -9.90
N THR A 109 9.61 -10.57 -8.63
CA THR A 109 10.46 -9.44 -8.21
C THR A 109 11.94 -9.70 -8.56
N SER A 110 12.34 -10.96 -8.74
CA SER A 110 13.71 -11.35 -9.09
C SER A 110 13.91 -11.38 -10.60
N ARG A 111 14.66 -10.41 -11.14
CA ARG A 111 15.03 -10.39 -12.56
C ARG A 111 15.78 -11.66 -12.97
N ALA A 112 16.65 -12.17 -12.10
CA ALA A 112 17.42 -13.38 -12.37
C ALA A 112 16.50 -14.60 -12.53
N PHE A 113 15.46 -14.71 -11.72
CA PHE A 113 14.49 -15.80 -11.82
C PHE A 113 13.66 -15.72 -13.10
N VAL A 114 13.23 -14.51 -13.49
CA VAL A 114 12.56 -14.29 -14.78
C VAL A 114 13.49 -14.54 -15.96
N GLN A 115 14.79 -14.24 -15.82
CA GLN A 115 15.79 -14.54 -16.84
C GLN A 115 15.96 -16.05 -17.04
N GLN A 116 16.00 -16.84 -15.96
CA GLN A 116 16.05 -18.30 -16.04
C GLN A 116 14.83 -18.85 -16.79
N PHE A 117 13.62 -18.38 -16.45
CA PHE A 117 12.41 -18.73 -17.16
C PHE A 117 12.48 -18.39 -18.65
N HIS A 118 12.86 -17.15 -18.98
CA HIS A 118 12.95 -16.68 -20.36
C HIS A 118 13.95 -17.52 -21.19
N SER A 119 15.09 -17.88 -20.61
CA SER A 119 16.07 -18.73 -21.30
C SER A 119 15.56 -20.14 -21.60
N LEU A 120 14.63 -20.68 -20.81
CA LEU A 120 13.96 -21.95 -21.14
C LEU A 120 13.03 -21.80 -22.36
N LEU A 121 12.32 -20.67 -22.47
CA LEU A 121 11.48 -20.38 -23.65
C LEU A 121 12.34 -20.20 -24.91
N GLU A 122 13.47 -19.51 -24.80
CA GLU A 122 14.42 -19.33 -25.92
C GLU A 122 15.02 -20.66 -26.40
N GLN A 123 15.11 -21.65 -25.51
CA GLN A 123 15.51 -23.03 -25.85
C GLN A 123 14.39 -23.84 -26.51
N GLY A 124 13.21 -23.25 -26.71
CA GLY A 124 12.07 -23.86 -27.39
C GLY A 124 11.14 -24.65 -26.46
N LEU A 125 11.29 -24.57 -25.13
CA LEU A 125 10.33 -25.19 -24.23
C LEU A 125 8.98 -24.46 -24.30
N PRO A 126 7.85 -25.20 -24.34
CA PRO A 126 6.54 -24.60 -24.18
C PRO A 126 6.42 -23.89 -22.84
N PHE A 127 5.63 -22.80 -22.79
CA PHE A 127 5.52 -21.92 -21.61
C PHE A 127 5.20 -22.67 -20.32
N ARG A 128 4.21 -23.57 -20.35
CA ARG A 128 3.85 -24.43 -19.22
C ARG A 128 5.03 -25.30 -18.78
N SER A 129 5.67 -25.99 -19.73
CA SER A 129 6.81 -26.86 -19.43
C SER A 129 8.00 -26.08 -18.85
N ALA A 130 8.22 -24.84 -19.30
CA ALA A 130 9.23 -23.96 -18.73
C ALA A 130 8.90 -23.55 -17.28
N ILE A 131 7.64 -23.29 -16.95
CA ILE A 131 7.20 -23.06 -15.55
C ILE A 131 7.44 -24.33 -14.73
N ASP A 132 6.92 -25.48 -15.18
CA ASP A 132 7.03 -26.74 -14.44
C ASP A 132 8.49 -27.16 -14.21
N SER A 133 9.42 -26.75 -15.09
CA SER A 133 10.87 -27.00 -14.93
C SER A 133 11.53 -26.18 -13.82
N LEU A 134 10.92 -25.06 -13.40
CA LEU A 134 11.43 -24.20 -12.32
C LEU A 134 10.92 -24.59 -10.94
N TYR A 135 9.87 -25.41 -10.87
CA TYR A 135 9.24 -25.82 -9.61
C TYR A 135 9.39 -27.32 -9.38
N SER A 136 9.51 -27.73 -8.12
CA SER A 136 9.65 -29.16 -7.77
C SER A 136 8.36 -29.96 -7.96
N GLN A 137 7.24 -29.29 -8.23
CA GLN A 137 5.93 -29.88 -8.48
C GLN A 137 5.25 -29.10 -9.62
N PRO A 138 4.41 -29.75 -10.45
CA PRO A 138 3.66 -29.06 -11.50
C PRO A 138 2.81 -27.92 -10.92
N VAL A 139 2.83 -26.77 -11.59
CA VAL A 139 2.07 -25.59 -11.17
C VAL A 139 0.70 -25.60 -11.85
N ASP A 140 -0.36 -25.36 -11.09
CA ASP A 140 -1.71 -25.23 -11.63
C ASP A 140 -1.76 -24.09 -12.66
N PRO A 141 -2.17 -24.35 -13.92
CA PRO A 141 -2.38 -23.32 -14.94
C PRO A 141 -3.26 -22.14 -14.50
N ALA A 142 -4.22 -22.37 -13.60
CA ALA A 142 -5.05 -21.28 -13.08
C ALA A 142 -4.27 -20.22 -12.29
N LEU A 143 -3.05 -20.53 -11.82
CA LEU A 143 -2.20 -19.59 -11.06
C LEU A 143 -1.41 -18.64 -11.95
N TYR A 144 -1.24 -18.97 -13.24
CA TYR A 144 -0.46 -18.17 -14.18
C TYR A 144 -1.23 -17.84 -15.47
N THR A 145 -2.50 -18.21 -15.59
CA THR A 145 -3.34 -17.82 -16.72
C THR A 145 -4.45 -16.89 -16.28
N GLU A 146 -4.64 -15.81 -17.02
CA GLU A 146 -5.63 -14.78 -16.73
C GLU A 146 -6.38 -14.43 -18.03
N THR A 147 -7.66 -14.07 -17.93
CA THR A 147 -8.41 -13.47 -19.04
C THR A 147 -8.54 -11.98 -18.76
N VAL A 148 -8.01 -11.16 -19.65
CA VAL A 148 -7.90 -9.71 -19.45
C VAL A 148 -8.50 -8.94 -20.61
N SER A 149 -9.08 -7.79 -20.28
CA SER A 149 -9.46 -6.74 -21.23
C SER A 149 -8.61 -5.49 -21.02
N TRP A 150 -8.76 -4.53 -21.92
CA TRP A 150 -8.10 -3.24 -21.81
C TRP A 150 -8.49 -2.54 -20.50
N GLY A 151 -7.50 -2.02 -19.80
CA GLY A 151 -7.64 -1.34 -18.51
C GLY A 151 -7.48 -2.24 -17.29
N GLN A 152 -7.38 -3.57 -17.46
CA GLN A 152 -7.28 -4.53 -16.35
C GLN A 152 -5.84 -4.92 -15.99
N MET A 153 -4.86 -4.45 -16.75
CA MET A 153 -3.45 -4.74 -16.53
C MET A 153 -2.63 -3.45 -16.43
N GLU A 154 -1.46 -3.53 -15.80
CA GLU A 154 -0.51 -2.41 -15.76
C GLU A 154 -0.12 -1.98 -17.19
N PRO A 155 -0.03 -0.67 -17.49
CA PRO A 155 0.19 -0.18 -18.84
C PRO A 155 1.38 -0.81 -19.59
N ALA A 156 2.50 -1.06 -18.90
CA ALA A 156 3.70 -1.65 -19.52
C ALA A 156 3.44 -3.08 -20.04
N LEU A 157 2.75 -3.90 -19.24
CA LEU A 157 2.38 -5.26 -19.61
C LEU A 157 1.26 -5.27 -20.66
N GLU A 158 0.25 -4.42 -20.50
CA GLU A 158 -0.86 -4.30 -21.44
C GLU A 158 -0.39 -3.87 -22.84
N GLN A 159 0.53 -2.90 -22.92
CA GLN A 159 1.06 -2.43 -24.19
C GLN A 159 1.74 -3.56 -24.97
N VAL A 160 2.53 -4.38 -24.27
CA VAL A 160 3.20 -5.54 -24.87
C VAL A 160 2.16 -6.58 -25.30
N LEU A 161 1.25 -6.98 -24.40
CA LEU A 161 0.23 -7.99 -24.68
C LEU A 161 -0.65 -7.63 -25.89
N PHE A 162 -1.09 -6.37 -25.98
CA PHE A 162 -1.97 -5.93 -27.07
C PHE A 162 -1.28 -5.85 -28.43
N ALA A 163 0.06 -5.79 -28.45
CA ALA A 163 0.88 -5.77 -29.66
C ALA A 163 1.33 -7.18 -30.13
N MET A 164 1.38 -8.15 -29.23
CA MET A 164 1.80 -9.53 -29.54
C MET A 164 0.81 -10.28 -30.44
N GLN A 165 1.31 -11.25 -31.20
CA GLN A 165 0.49 -12.22 -31.92
C GLN A 165 0.09 -13.40 -31.01
N THR A 166 -0.99 -14.10 -31.36
CA THR A 166 -1.42 -15.30 -30.65
C THR A 166 -0.36 -16.40 -30.78
N GLY A 167 0.00 -17.03 -29.66
CA GLY A 167 1.05 -18.04 -29.54
C GLY A 167 2.44 -17.45 -29.20
N GLU A 168 2.67 -16.16 -29.43
CA GLU A 168 3.92 -15.47 -29.15
C GLU A 168 4.12 -15.29 -27.63
N HIS A 169 5.39 -15.35 -27.19
CA HIS A 169 5.81 -14.92 -25.85
C HIS A 169 6.65 -13.64 -25.93
N SER A 170 6.52 -12.79 -24.92
CA SER A 170 7.23 -11.52 -24.87
C SER A 170 8.69 -11.68 -24.45
N SER A 171 9.51 -10.67 -24.76
CA SER A 171 10.72 -10.41 -23.97
C SER A 171 10.39 -10.10 -22.50
N ILE A 172 11.41 -10.04 -21.62
CA ILE A 172 11.22 -9.65 -20.22
C ILE A 172 10.74 -8.20 -20.12
N VAL A 173 9.54 -8.02 -19.60
CA VAL A 173 8.91 -6.71 -19.39
C VAL A 173 9.10 -6.29 -17.94
N ALA A 174 9.69 -5.12 -17.72
CA ALA A 174 9.72 -4.50 -16.40
C ALA A 174 8.39 -3.78 -16.13
N PHE A 175 7.85 -3.96 -14.93
CA PHE A 175 6.62 -3.31 -14.46
C PHE A 175 6.79 -2.90 -12.98
N SER A 176 5.80 -2.21 -12.41
CA SER A 176 5.93 -1.57 -11.10
C SER A 176 6.28 -2.53 -9.96
N GLN A 177 5.90 -3.81 -10.05
CA GLN A 177 6.14 -4.81 -9.01
C GLN A 177 7.26 -5.82 -9.36
N GLY A 178 7.97 -5.63 -10.48
CA GLY A 178 9.08 -6.51 -10.85
C GLY A 178 9.21 -6.73 -12.34
N PHE A 179 9.40 -7.98 -12.72
CA PHE A 179 9.64 -8.41 -14.10
C PHE A 179 8.65 -9.50 -14.47
N ALA A 180 8.22 -9.50 -15.73
CA ALA A 180 7.31 -10.50 -16.24
C ALA A 180 7.64 -10.94 -17.66
N VAL A 181 7.21 -12.15 -18.01
CA VAL A 181 7.14 -12.67 -19.37
C VAL A 181 5.71 -13.11 -19.61
N LEU A 182 5.16 -12.70 -20.75
CA LEU A 182 3.77 -12.97 -21.13
C LEU A 182 3.76 -13.95 -22.30
N GLN A 183 2.73 -14.78 -22.41
CA GLN A 183 2.37 -15.47 -23.65
C GLN A 183 0.90 -15.22 -23.98
N LYS A 184 0.62 -14.75 -25.19
CA LYS A 184 -0.76 -14.60 -25.65
C LYS A 184 -1.28 -15.97 -26.08
N ILE A 185 -2.26 -16.52 -25.35
CA ILE A 185 -2.81 -17.85 -25.62
C ILE A 185 -3.88 -17.77 -26.70
N GLU A 186 -4.85 -16.88 -26.52
CA GLU A 186 -5.96 -16.65 -27.44
C GLU A 186 -6.48 -15.23 -27.30
N GLU A 187 -7.24 -14.80 -28.31
CA GLU A 187 -7.85 -13.48 -28.36
C GLU A 187 -9.25 -13.60 -28.94
N HIS A 188 -10.25 -13.19 -28.15
CA HIS A 188 -11.64 -13.07 -28.55
C HIS A 188 -11.97 -11.62 -28.80
N PHE A 189 -12.54 -11.33 -29.97
CA PHE A 189 -12.92 -9.98 -30.35
C PHE A 189 -14.44 -9.88 -30.54
N LYS A 190 -15.06 -8.92 -29.86
CA LYS A 190 -16.47 -8.56 -30.12
C LYS A 190 -16.54 -7.38 -31.10
N PRO A 191 -16.85 -7.59 -32.38
CA PRO A 191 -16.67 -6.58 -33.42
C PRO A 191 -17.66 -5.40 -33.36
N ARG A 192 -18.80 -5.55 -32.67
CA ARG A 192 -19.78 -4.47 -32.51
C ARG A 192 -20.27 -4.40 -31.08
N LEU A 193 -20.15 -3.21 -30.50
CA LEU A 193 -20.86 -2.84 -29.28
C LEU A 193 -22.15 -2.13 -29.66
N THR A 194 -23.18 -2.36 -28.86
CA THR A 194 -24.38 -1.53 -28.83
C THR A 194 -24.08 -0.19 -28.17
N GLU A 195 -24.92 0.82 -28.44
CA GLU A 195 -24.80 2.14 -27.79
C GLU A 195 -24.94 2.04 -26.25
N TYR A 196 -25.81 1.14 -25.79
CA TYR A 196 -25.94 0.82 -24.38
C TYR A 196 -24.64 0.29 -23.77
N GLU A 197 -23.95 -0.65 -24.44
CA GLU A 197 -22.66 -1.18 -23.96
C GLU A 197 -21.56 -0.13 -23.96
N ILE A 198 -21.56 0.80 -24.92
CA ILE A 198 -20.63 1.93 -24.96
C ILE A 198 -20.86 2.83 -23.74
N LEU A 199 -22.13 3.18 -23.44
CA LEU A 199 -22.49 3.99 -22.28
C LEU A 199 -22.07 3.32 -20.96
N GLN A 200 -22.29 2.01 -20.83
CA GLN A 200 -21.88 1.25 -19.64
C GLN A 200 -20.35 1.23 -19.45
N LYS A 201 -19.58 1.14 -20.55
CA LYS A 201 -18.12 1.12 -20.50
C LYS A 201 -17.49 2.51 -20.32
N TYR A 202 -18.20 3.57 -20.70
CA TYR A 202 -17.63 4.91 -20.78
C TYR A 202 -17.00 5.38 -19.46
N SER A 203 -17.77 5.36 -18.37
CA SER A 203 -17.30 5.82 -17.05
C SER A 203 -16.11 5.01 -16.53
N THR A 204 -16.12 3.69 -16.75
CA THR A 204 -15.03 2.80 -16.33
C THR A 204 -13.75 3.10 -17.12
N VAL A 205 -13.86 3.21 -18.44
CA VAL A 205 -12.71 3.50 -19.32
C VAL A 205 -12.15 4.89 -19.06
N GLU A 206 -13.02 5.89 -18.90
CA GLU A 206 -12.63 7.26 -18.55
C GLU A 206 -11.86 7.28 -17.22
N LYS A 207 -12.35 6.58 -16.19
CA LYS A 207 -11.66 6.47 -14.91
C LYS A 207 -10.28 5.81 -15.05
N VAL A 208 -10.17 4.72 -15.81
CA VAL A 208 -8.88 4.06 -16.08
C VAL A 208 -7.91 5.02 -16.79
N LEU A 209 -8.36 5.73 -17.83
CA LEU A 209 -7.54 6.70 -18.54
C LEU A 209 -7.08 7.84 -17.64
N SER A 210 -7.99 8.39 -16.83
CA SER A 210 -7.71 9.48 -15.90
C SER A 210 -6.67 9.06 -14.87
N VAL A 211 -6.83 7.88 -14.26
CA VAL A 211 -5.85 7.31 -13.33
C VAL A 211 -4.50 7.10 -14.00
N ARG A 212 -4.46 6.55 -15.22
CA ARG A 212 -3.19 6.36 -15.96
C ARG A 212 -2.48 7.68 -16.26
N LYS A 213 -3.23 8.71 -16.68
CA LYS A 213 -2.69 10.06 -16.93
C LYS A 213 -2.18 10.71 -15.66
N TYR A 214 -2.99 10.71 -14.60
CA TYR A 214 -2.60 11.19 -13.28
C TYR A 214 -1.31 10.52 -12.81
N ASN A 215 -1.22 9.20 -12.97
CA ASN A 215 -0.06 8.43 -12.53
C ASN A 215 1.22 8.78 -13.30
N ALA A 216 1.11 8.95 -14.62
CA ALA A 216 2.23 9.39 -15.46
C ALA A 216 2.68 10.81 -15.09
N ALA A 217 1.73 11.72 -14.89
CA ALA A 217 1.99 13.09 -14.46
C ALA A 217 2.68 13.13 -13.08
N ALA A 218 2.17 12.38 -12.11
CA ALA A 218 2.72 12.29 -10.76
C ALA A 218 4.15 11.74 -10.76
N ASN A 219 4.42 10.68 -11.51
CA ASN A 219 5.77 10.11 -11.62
C ASN A 219 6.76 11.11 -12.21
N ARG A 220 6.35 11.86 -13.25
CA ARG A 220 7.17 12.91 -13.85
C ARG A 220 7.42 14.06 -12.88
N TYR A 221 6.37 14.55 -12.24
CA TYR A 221 6.44 15.66 -11.28
C TYR A 221 7.36 15.32 -10.09
N VAL A 222 7.14 14.14 -9.47
CA VAL A 222 8.00 13.64 -8.39
C VAL A 222 9.45 13.45 -8.85
N GLY A 223 9.65 12.87 -10.04
CA GLY A 223 10.99 12.68 -10.60
C GLY A 223 11.75 14.00 -10.77
N GLN A 224 11.09 15.05 -11.27
CA GLN A 224 11.67 16.38 -11.40
C GLN A 224 12.06 16.96 -10.03
N MET A 225 11.14 16.94 -9.06
CA MET A 225 11.39 17.47 -7.72
C MET A 225 12.56 16.77 -7.01
N LEU A 226 12.66 15.44 -7.13
CA LEU A 226 13.73 14.68 -6.49
C LEU A 226 15.08 14.87 -7.17
N ASN A 227 15.10 15.00 -8.50
CA ASN A 227 16.32 15.28 -9.26
C ASN A 227 16.95 16.62 -8.84
N GLU A 228 16.13 17.66 -8.62
CA GLU A 228 16.59 18.96 -8.12
C GLU A 228 17.26 18.88 -6.74
N LYS A 229 16.92 17.86 -5.95
CA LYS A 229 17.50 17.65 -4.62
C LYS A 229 18.83 16.91 -4.63
N ASN A 230 19.29 16.37 -5.76
CA ASN A 230 20.59 15.66 -5.87
C ASN A 230 20.78 14.57 -4.79
N VAL A 231 19.74 13.76 -4.55
CA VAL A 231 19.72 12.75 -3.49
C VAL A 231 20.79 11.67 -3.74
N THR A 232 21.67 11.44 -2.76
CA THR A 232 22.75 10.46 -2.82
C THR A 232 22.69 9.51 -1.62
N VAL A 233 22.69 8.20 -1.86
CA VAL A 233 22.77 7.16 -0.82
C VAL A 233 24.20 6.64 -0.68
N LYS A 234 24.74 6.63 0.55
CA LYS A 234 26.08 6.14 0.89
C LYS A 234 26.08 4.62 1.04
N ASN A 235 26.27 3.92 -0.08
CA ASN A 235 26.20 2.45 -0.18
C ASN A 235 27.12 1.68 0.79
N ASN A 236 28.26 2.25 1.17
CA ASN A 236 29.19 1.65 2.13
C ASN A 236 28.57 1.50 3.52
N ILE A 237 27.82 2.50 3.98
CA ILE A 237 27.16 2.50 5.29
C ILE A 237 26.02 1.50 5.31
N LEU A 238 25.22 1.49 4.24
CA LEU A 238 24.14 0.53 4.08
C LEU A 238 24.62 -0.92 4.13
N ARG A 239 25.71 -1.22 3.41
CA ARG A 239 26.28 -2.56 3.37
C ARG A 239 26.68 -3.06 4.76
N ILE A 240 27.29 -2.20 5.58
CA ILE A 240 27.70 -2.54 6.95
C ILE A 240 26.50 -3.04 7.78
N VAL A 241 25.33 -2.43 7.62
CA VAL A 241 24.12 -2.83 8.35
C VAL A 241 23.51 -4.09 7.76
N LEU A 242 23.37 -4.16 6.44
CA LEU A 242 22.75 -5.30 5.77
C LEU A 242 23.53 -6.60 6.00
N ASP A 243 24.85 -6.56 5.86
CA ASP A 243 25.71 -7.73 6.07
C ASP A 243 25.64 -8.21 7.54
N ARG A 244 25.41 -7.29 8.48
CA ARG A 244 25.33 -7.59 9.92
C ARG A 244 23.94 -8.03 10.37
N LEU A 245 22.88 -7.52 9.76
CA LEU A 245 21.51 -8.04 9.91
C LEU A 245 21.41 -9.48 9.37
N ALA A 246 22.17 -9.80 8.31
CA ALA A 246 22.29 -11.16 7.81
C ALA A 246 23.11 -12.07 8.73
N ALA A 247 24.16 -11.55 9.37
CA ALA A 247 25.05 -12.35 10.22
C ALA A 247 24.51 -12.67 11.63
N ASN A 248 23.57 -11.88 12.15
CA ASN A 248 23.12 -11.95 13.54
C ASN A 248 21.59 -12.15 13.67
N GLU A 249 20.99 -12.90 12.74
CA GLU A 249 19.54 -13.15 12.68
C GLU A 249 18.99 -13.64 14.03
N SER A 250 19.73 -14.51 14.73
CA SER A 250 19.37 -15.02 16.06
C SER A 250 19.52 -14.00 17.21
N GLU A 251 20.49 -13.08 17.16
CA GLU A 251 20.61 -12.00 18.17
C GLU A 251 19.55 -10.91 17.97
N PHE A 252 19.16 -10.66 16.71
CA PHE A 252 18.15 -9.66 16.37
C PHE A 252 16.74 -10.14 16.72
N ASP A 253 16.42 -11.41 16.46
CA ASP A 253 15.16 -12.04 16.84
C ASP A 253 15.01 -12.17 18.37
N GLN A 254 16.09 -12.38 19.12
CA GLN A 254 16.08 -12.40 20.60
C GLN A 254 16.03 -11.00 21.21
N ALA A 255 16.45 -9.96 20.48
CA ALA A 255 16.40 -8.57 20.93
C ALA A 255 15.05 -7.88 20.65
N MET A 256 14.12 -8.58 20.01
CA MET A 256 12.79 -8.11 19.63
C MET A 256 11.73 -8.88 20.45
N PRO A 257 10.86 -8.23 21.24
CA PRO A 257 9.79 -8.90 21.96
C PRO A 257 8.85 -9.66 21.02
N GLN A 258 8.60 -10.94 21.30
CA GLN A 258 7.73 -11.82 20.51
C GLN A 258 6.22 -11.52 20.63
N GLN A 259 5.81 -10.35 21.14
CA GLN A 259 4.40 -9.95 21.19
C GLN A 259 4.25 -8.49 20.76
N THR A 260 3.40 -8.30 19.76
CA THR A 260 3.52 -7.23 18.74
C THR A 260 2.71 -5.99 19.11
N THR A 261 3.42 -4.93 19.52
CA THR A 261 3.07 -3.55 19.13
C THR A 261 4.05 -3.09 18.05
N PRO A 262 3.72 -2.04 17.29
CA PRO A 262 4.73 -1.35 16.50
C PRO A 262 5.87 -0.75 17.33
N ASP A 263 5.65 -0.46 18.62
CA ASP A 263 6.68 0.06 19.54
C ASP A 263 7.73 -0.98 19.96
N THR A 264 7.44 -2.28 19.86
CA THR A 264 8.38 -3.33 20.29
C THR A 264 9.44 -3.68 19.24
N LYS A 265 9.39 -3.10 18.02
CA LYS A 265 10.40 -3.33 16.97
C LYS A 265 11.58 -2.33 16.95
N ILE A 266 11.88 -1.66 18.07
CA ILE A 266 13.09 -0.83 18.20
C ILE A 266 14.21 -1.70 18.79
N PRO A 267 15.43 -1.69 18.25
CA PRO A 267 16.53 -2.40 18.86
C PRO A 267 16.78 -1.89 20.28
N ASN A 268 16.92 -2.85 21.21
CA ASN A 268 17.25 -2.60 22.60
C ASN A 268 18.58 -1.82 22.74
N ASP A 269 18.84 -1.20 23.89
CA ASP A 269 20.01 -0.36 24.18
C ASP A 269 21.35 -1.03 23.85
N HIS A 270 21.39 -2.36 23.91
CA HIS A 270 22.55 -3.16 23.50
C HIS A 270 22.91 -2.98 22.01
N PHE A 271 21.92 -2.97 21.11
CA PHE A 271 22.14 -2.74 19.68
C PHE A 271 22.63 -1.31 19.44
N LYS A 272 22.01 -0.32 20.08
CA LYS A 272 22.41 1.08 19.96
C LYS A 272 23.86 1.28 20.40
N LYS A 273 24.24 0.72 21.55
CA LYS A 273 25.60 0.78 22.08
C LYS A 273 26.62 0.05 21.20
N LYS A 274 26.27 -1.11 20.66
CA LYS A 274 27.15 -1.91 19.78
C LYS A 274 27.43 -1.21 18.45
N TYR A 275 26.52 -0.36 17.97
CA TYR A 275 26.59 0.26 16.64
C TYR A 275 26.60 1.79 16.64
N GLU A 276 26.83 2.42 17.78
CA GLU A 276 26.73 3.87 17.98
C GLU A 276 27.47 4.68 16.91
N THR A 277 28.72 4.32 16.60
CA THR A 277 29.51 5.02 15.57
C THR A 277 28.91 4.91 14.17
N ALA A 278 28.33 3.76 13.80
CA ALA A 278 27.73 3.57 12.48
C ALA A 278 26.36 4.26 12.37
N LEU A 279 25.56 4.22 13.45
CA LEU A 279 24.23 4.81 13.53
C LEU A 279 24.24 6.32 13.27
N GLN A 280 25.28 7.02 13.73
CA GLN A 280 25.45 8.46 13.52
C GLN A 280 26.00 8.84 12.14
N GLN A 281 26.37 7.89 11.28
CA GLN A 281 26.93 8.22 9.97
C GLN A 281 25.83 8.62 8.97
N PRO A 282 26.09 9.60 8.09
CA PRO A 282 25.16 9.97 7.03
C PRO A 282 24.94 8.79 6.08
N LEU A 283 23.70 8.35 5.98
CA LEU A 283 23.28 7.34 4.99
C LEU A 283 22.81 8.01 3.71
N VAL A 284 22.10 9.13 3.82
CA VAL A 284 21.50 9.86 2.70
C VAL A 284 21.91 11.31 2.79
N VAL A 285 22.31 11.91 1.68
CA VAL A 285 22.66 13.33 1.59
C VAL A 285 21.92 13.94 0.41
N PHE A 286 21.36 15.13 0.59
CA PHE A 286 20.62 15.84 -0.45
C PHE A 286 20.74 17.37 -0.26
N SER A 287 20.32 18.12 -1.27
CA SER A 287 20.30 19.57 -1.28
C SER A 287 19.20 20.05 -0.33
N GLY A 288 19.56 20.27 0.92
CA GLY A 288 18.64 20.62 2.01
C GLY A 288 18.84 19.82 3.30
N GLY A 289 19.70 18.80 3.31
CA GLY A 289 20.00 18.06 4.53
C GLY A 289 20.67 16.72 4.32
N LEU A 290 20.70 15.95 5.40
CA LEU A 290 21.15 14.56 5.40
C LEU A 290 20.25 13.76 6.33
N PHE A 291 20.18 12.45 6.09
CA PHE A 291 19.65 11.50 7.06
C PHE A 291 20.76 10.58 7.53
N THR A 292 20.87 10.41 8.84
CA THR A 292 21.75 9.40 9.44
C THR A 292 21.16 8.00 9.25
N LEU A 293 21.99 6.99 9.48
CA LEU A 293 21.53 5.62 9.49
C LEU A 293 20.48 5.38 10.59
N GLU A 294 20.67 5.96 11.78
CA GLU A 294 19.71 5.86 12.89
C GLU A 294 18.33 6.38 12.51
N GLU A 295 18.28 7.56 11.90
CA GLU A 295 17.03 8.20 11.49
C GLU A 295 16.29 7.36 10.45
N ILE A 296 17.00 6.81 9.46
CA ILE A 296 16.39 5.96 8.44
C ILE A 296 15.87 4.66 9.04
N LEU A 297 16.63 4.01 9.92
CA LEU A 297 16.18 2.79 10.58
C LEU A 297 14.94 3.02 11.46
N LEU A 298 14.92 4.12 12.23
CA LEU A 298 13.77 4.51 13.03
C LEU A 298 12.52 4.71 12.15
N LYS A 299 12.67 5.40 11.01
CA LYS A 299 11.57 5.61 10.05
C LYS A 299 11.09 4.33 9.39
N LEU A 300 11.98 3.36 9.14
CA LEU A 300 11.62 2.04 8.61
C LEU A 300 10.85 1.21 9.65
N TRP A 301 11.32 1.18 10.90
CA TRP A 301 10.63 0.45 11.98
C TRP A 301 9.29 1.07 12.33
N ALA A 302 9.21 2.40 12.38
CA ALA A 302 7.95 3.11 12.50
C ALA A 302 6.97 2.68 11.41
N ARG A 303 7.47 2.39 10.20
CA ARG A 303 6.64 1.90 9.10
C ARG A 303 6.29 0.40 9.16
N GLY A 304 6.77 -0.32 10.16
CA GLY A 304 6.56 -1.77 10.31
C GLY A 304 7.39 -2.60 9.34
N VAL A 305 8.43 -2.03 8.72
CA VAL A 305 9.32 -2.76 7.82
C VAL A 305 10.07 -3.82 8.60
N ASP A 306 9.91 -5.07 8.17
CA ASP A 306 10.63 -6.19 8.74
C ASP A 306 11.96 -6.37 8.00
N LEU A 307 13.07 -6.09 8.69
CA LEU A 307 14.41 -6.13 8.11
C LEU A 307 14.99 -7.56 8.04
N THR A 308 14.33 -8.57 8.60
CA THR A 308 14.84 -9.96 8.66
C THR A 308 14.01 -10.94 7.81
N ALA A 309 12.76 -10.61 7.47
CA ALA A 309 11.78 -11.53 6.86
C ALA A 309 12.14 -12.20 5.50
N LYS A 310 13.23 -11.83 4.82
CA LYS A 310 13.60 -12.35 3.48
C LYS A 310 15.02 -12.93 3.42
N PRO A 311 15.32 -13.84 2.47
CA PRO A 311 16.68 -14.29 2.18
C PRO A 311 17.63 -13.11 1.88
N PRO A 312 18.94 -13.23 2.16
CA PRO A 312 19.86 -12.08 2.17
C PRO A 312 19.88 -11.22 0.91
N ASP A 313 19.84 -11.82 -0.28
CA ASP A 313 19.90 -11.08 -1.56
C ASP A 313 18.59 -10.31 -1.84
N GLU A 314 17.44 -10.93 -1.60
CA GLU A 314 16.13 -10.28 -1.75
C GLU A 314 15.91 -9.20 -0.67
N ARG A 315 16.42 -9.44 0.53
CA ARG A 315 16.39 -8.51 1.67
C ARG A 315 17.09 -7.20 1.32
N ARG A 316 18.27 -7.25 0.69
CA ARG A 316 19.02 -6.05 0.30
C ARG A 316 18.26 -5.18 -0.70
N ALA A 317 17.69 -5.80 -1.74
CA ALA A 317 16.93 -5.06 -2.74
C ALA A 317 15.66 -4.41 -2.14
N GLN A 318 14.97 -5.15 -1.26
CA GLN A 318 13.80 -4.64 -0.54
C GLN A 318 14.16 -3.45 0.35
N ILE A 319 15.20 -3.57 1.18
CA ILE A 319 15.61 -2.48 2.09
C ILE A 319 16.03 -1.25 1.31
N LEU A 320 16.74 -1.40 0.17
CA LEU A 320 17.05 -0.27 -0.71
C LEU A 320 15.79 0.42 -1.24
N ALA A 321 14.77 -0.35 -1.64
CA ALA A 321 13.49 0.19 -2.09
C ALA A 321 12.75 0.91 -0.95
N ASP A 322 12.77 0.36 0.26
CA ASP A 322 12.12 0.97 1.43
C ASP A 322 12.84 2.25 1.88
N ILE A 323 14.18 2.28 1.85
CA ILE A 323 14.98 3.50 2.10
C ILE A 323 14.62 4.57 1.07
N LYS A 324 14.61 4.20 -0.22
CA LYS A 324 14.22 5.13 -1.29
C LYS A 324 12.83 5.71 -1.01
N PHE A 325 11.86 4.86 -0.68
CA PHE A 325 10.51 5.28 -0.35
C PHE A 325 10.44 6.25 0.83
N VAL A 326 11.15 5.96 1.92
CA VAL A 326 11.21 6.81 3.12
C VAL A 326 11.78 8.18 2.75
N VAL A 327 12.95 8.21 2.10
CA VAL A 327 13.64 9.46 1.74
C VAL A 327 12.78 10.34 0.85
N GLU A 328 12.16 9.75 -0.17
CA GLU A 328 11.31 10.50 -1.10
C GLU A 328 10.07 11.08 -0.38
N ASN A 329 9.43 10.32 0.51
CA ASN A 329 8.29 10.83 1.27
C ASN A 329 8.69 11.91 2.28
N GLU A 330 9.87 11.83 2.89
CA GLU A 330 10.34 12.92 3.76
C GLU A 330 10.57 14.19 2.94
N ILE A 331 11.31 14.11 1.84
CA ILE A 331 11.61 15.28 1.00
C ILE A 331 10.33 15.90 0.42
N LEU A 332 9.47 15.09 -0.21
CA LEU A 332 8.23 15.58 -0.82
C LEU A 332 7.23 16.05 0.23
N GLY A 333 7.19 15.36 1.37
CA GLY A 333 6.30 15.69 2.48
C GLY A 333 6.68 17.03 3.11
N GLU A 334 7.95 17.30 3.36
CA GLU A 334 8.40 18.61 3.82
C GLU A 334 8.01 19.72 2.84
N ILE A 335 8.18 19.49 1.53
CA ILE A 335 7.76 20.47 0.51
C ILE A 335 6.24 20.69 0.56
N ALA A 336 5.45 19.63 0.68
CA ALA A 336 3.99 19.73 0.79
C ALA A 336 3.57 20.48 2.06
N LEU A 337 4.21 20.21 3.19
CA LEU A 337 3.95 20.92 4.45
C LEU A 337 4.32 22.40 4.36
N GLN A 338 5.47 22.74 3.76
CA GLN A 338 5.89 24.12 3.54
C GLN A 338 4.92 24.90 2.62
N LYS A 339 4.29 24.20 1.67
CA LYS A 339 3.24 24.77 0.81
C LYS A 339 1.87 24.88 1.50
N GLY A 340 1.73 24.45 2.75
CA GLY A 340 0.48 24.56 3.52
C GLY A 340 -0.50 23.40 3.32
N PHE A 341 -0.14 22.34 2.56
CA PHE A 341 -1.04 21.20 2.36
C PHE A 341 -1.30 20.41 3.66
N GLY A 342 -0.41 20.52 4.65
CA GLY A 342 -0.61 19.94 5.98
C GLY A 342 -1.81 20.51 6.73
N ASP A 343 -2.20 21.75 6.43
CA ASP A 343 -3.25 22.48 7.14
C ASP A 343 -4.66 22.22 6.58
N LEU A 344 -4.75 21.46 5.48
CA LEU A 344 -6.02 21.17 4.85
C LEU A 344 -6.91 20.28 5.75
N PRO A 345 -8.23 20.54 5.80
CA PRO A 345 -9.16 19.73 6.58
C PRO A 345 -9.13 18.24 6.20
N ALA A 346 -8.97 17.93 4.91
CA ALA A 346 -8.86 16.55 4.43
C ALA A 346 -7.64 15.82 5.01
N VAL A 347 -6.48 16.49 5.04
CA VAL A 347 -5.24 15.96 5.62
C VAL A 347 -5.37 15.77 7.12
N HIS A 348 -5.96 16.75 7.83
CA HIS A 348 -6.26 16.64 9.25
C HIS A 348 -7.14 15.43 9.56
N ASN A 349 -8.22 15.24 8.79
CA ASN A 349 -9.14 14.11 8.98
C ASN A 349 -8.45 12.76 8.77
N GLU A 350 -7.64 12.62 7.72
CA GLU A 350 -6.87 11.40 7.46
C GLU A 350 -5.86 11.11 8.60
N VAL A 351 -5.11 12.13 9.03
CA VAL A 351 -4.14 11.99 10.13
C VAL A 351 -4.83 11.59 11.44
N GLN A 352 -5.99 12.17 11.75
CA GLN A 352 -6.76 11.78 12.95
C GLN A 352 -7.26 10.33 12.86
N MET A 353 -7.71 9.90 11.69
CA MET A 353 -8.16 8.51 11.47
C MET A 353 -7.04 7.50 11.76
N TRP A 354 -5.84 7.75 11.22
CA TRP A 354 -4.68 6.91 11.49
C TRP A 354 -4.20 7.00 12.95
N ARG A 355 -4.28 8.19 13.56
CA ARG A 355 -3.96 8.39 14.97
C ARG A 355 -4.80 7.47 15.86
N ASP A 356 -6.11 7.45 15.66
CA ASP A 356 -7.02 6.63 16.45
C ASP A 356 -6.78 5.14 16.23
N TYR A 357 -6.52 4.75 14.97
CA TYR A 357 -6.16 3.39 14.64
C TYR A 357 -4.87 2.94 15.35
N PHE A 358 -3.78 3.70 15.24
CA PHE A 358 -2.53 3.35 15.91
C PHE A 358 -2.72 3.25 17.42
N LEU A 359 -3.36 4.25 18.03
CA LEU A 359 -3.66 4.21 19.47
C LEU A 359 -4.47 2.98 19.88
N THR A 360 -5.43 2.57 19.05
CA THR A 360 -6.17 1.32 19.26
C THR A 360 -5.23 0.11 19.24
N GLN A 361 -4.29 0.04 18.29
CA GLN A 361 -3.30 -1.05 18.24
C GLN A 361 -2.40 -1.07 19.48
N HIS A 362 -1.91 0.09 19.93
CA HIS A 362 -1.11 0.18 21.17
C HIS A 362 -1.93 -0.23 22.40
N PHE A 363 -3.20 0.18 22.48
CA PHE A 363 -4.08 -0.22 23.57
C PHE A 363 -4.35 -1.73 23.59
N MET A 364 -4.71 -2.30 22.45
CA MET A 364 -4.96 -3.74 22.31
C MET A 364 -3.77 -4.56 22.77
N ALA A 365 -2.58 -4.22 22.29
CA ALA A 365 -1.38 -4.94 22.69
C ALA A 365 -1.00 -4.72 24.17
N SER A 366 -1.20 -3.51 24.72
CA SER A 366 -0.98 -3.24 26.15
C SER A 366 -1.92 -4.03 27.06
N THR A 367 -3.08 -4.44 26.53
CA THR A 367 -4.12 -5.18 27.26
C THR A 367 -4.18 -6.66 26.87
N GLY A 368 -3.29 -7.13 26.00
CA GLY A 368 -3.25 -8.53 25.55
C GLY A 368 -4.39 -8.94 24.61
N ILE A 369 -5.12 -7.98 24.02
CA ILE A 369 -6.14 -8.26 23.00
C ILE A 369 -5.41 -8.67 21.70
N LEU A 370 -5.50 -9.95 21.34
CA LEU A 370 -4.82 -10.50 20.16
C LEU A 370 -5.61 -10.20 18.87
N PRO A 371 -4.95 -9.70 17.81
CA PRO A 371 -5.57 -9.60 16.50
C PRO A 371 -5.90 -10.98 15.93
N GLY A 372 -7.15 -11.20 15.50
CA GLY A 372 -7.47 -12.32 14.61
C GLY A 372 -8.01 -13.61 15.23
N ALA A 373 -8.49 -13.62 16.49
CA ALA A 373 -9.28 -14.75 16.99
C ALA A 373 -10.69 -14.72 16.38
N ALA A 374 -10.84 -15.21 15.14
CA ALA A 374 -12.10 -15.45 14.42
C ALA A 374 -13.24 -14.52 14.86
N ALA A 375 -13.25 -13.28 14.33
CA ALA A 375 -14.27 -12.23 14.51
C ALA A 375 -15.42 -12.69 15.40
N ARG A 376 -15.22 -12.68 16.72
CA ARG A 376 -16.33 -12.97 17.61
C ARG A 376 -17.27 -11.79 17.41
N ASP A 377 -18.55 -12.05 17.18
CA ASP A 377 -19.60 -11.01 17.06
C ASP A 377 -19.79 -10.19 18.35
N THR A 378 -18.84 -10.26 19.29
CA THR A 378 -18.88 -9.67 20.61
C THR A 378 -17.57 -8.95 20.89
N PHE A 379 -17.68 -7.67 21.24
CA PHE A 379 -16.55 -6.88 21.72
C PHE A 379 -15.87 -7.55 22.91
N PRO A 380 -14.53 -7.47 23.02
CA PRO A 380 -13.81 -7.83 24.23
C PRO A 380 -14.43 -7.14 25.46
N ASP A 381 -14.44 -7.80 26.62
CA ASP A 381 -15.08 -7.26 27.84
C ASP A 381 -14.51 -5.89 28.25
N THR A 382 -13.23 -5.65 27.97
CA THR A 382 -12.57 -4.35 28.13
C THR A 382 -13.28 -3.25 27.33
N VAL A 383 -13.60 -3.50 26.05
CA VAL A 383 -14.28 -2.53 25.18
C VAL A 383 -15.74 -2.35 25.61
N ARG A 384 -16.41 -3.41 26.05
CA ARG A 384 -17.77 -3.33 26.61
C ARG A 384 -17.81 -2.44 27.86
N THR A 385 -16.82 -2.56 28.73
CA THR A 385 -16.68 -1.73 29.93
C THR A 385 -16.46 -0.27 29.56
N LEU A 386 -15.56 0.02 28.60
CA LEU A 386 -15.37 1.37 28.09
C LEU A 386 -16.68 1.96 27.52
N ARG A 387 -17.45 1.13 26.79
CA ARG A 387 -18.72 1.54 26.18
C ARG A 387 -19.80 1.86 27.22
N GLN A 388 -19.88 1.11 28.32
CA GLN A 388 -20.83 1.33 29.41
C GLN A 388 -20.53 2.61 30.20
N ASN A 389 -19.25 2.97 30.30
CA ASN A 389 -18.80 4.14 31.04
C ASN A 389 -18.75 5.42 30.19
N ALA A 390 -19.04 5.33 28.90
CA ALA A 390 -18.97 6.45 27.96
C ALA A 390 -20.35 7.06 27.70
N ASP A 391 -20.42 8.39 27.74
CA ASP A 391 -21.59 9.15 27.29
C ASP A 391 -21.57 9.26 25.75
N ILE A 392 -22.44 8.50 25.08
CA ILE A 392 -22.47 8.37 23.63
C ILE A 392 -23.87 8.70 23.12
N SER A 393 -23.95 9.73 22.28
CA SER A 393 -25.16 10.10 21.55
C SER A 393 -25.07 9.66 20.08
N ILE A 394 -26.10 8.96 19.60
CA ILE A 394 -26.19 8.46 18.22
C ILE A 394 -27.38 9.11 17.52
N ASN A 395 -27.12 9.72 16.36
CA ASN A 395 -28.20 10.19 15.48
C ASN A 395 -28.71 9.01 14.64
N HIS A 396 -29.68 8.28 15.18
CA HIS A 396 -30.27 7.10 14.54
C HIS A 396 -30.95 7.42 13.20
N ALA A 397 -31.59 8.59 13.07
CA ALA A 397 -32.22 8.99 11.82
C ALA A 397 -31.19 9.18 10.69
N LEU A 398 -30.05 9.79 11.01
CA LEU A 398 -28.95 9.91 10.05
C LEU A 398 -28.36 8.54 9.71
N LEU A 399 -28.09 7.70 10.71
CA LEU A 399 -27.51 6.36 10.51
C LEU A 399 -28.38 5.48 9.61
N ASP A 400 -29.70 5.50 9.83
CA ASP A 400 -30.69 4.76 9.05
C ASP A 400 -30.79 5.24 7.59
N SER A 401 -30.38 6.48 7.32
CA SER A 401 -30.40 7.07 5.97
C SER A 401 -29.14 6.80 5.15
N LEU A 402 -28.07 6.26 5.74
CA LEU A 402 -26.79 6.05 5.05
C LEU A 402 -26.87 4.83 4.14
N HIS A 403 -26.45 5.00 2.89
CA HIS A 403 -26.36 3.94 1.89
C HIS A 403 -24.91 3.80 1.45
N ILE A 404 -24.22 2.76 1.93
CA ILE A 404 -22.81 2.49 1.61
C ILE A 404 -22.74 1.86 0.21
N SER A 405 -21.82 2.34 -0.62
CA SER A 405 -21.57 1.71 -1.92
C SER A 405 -20.71 0.46 -1.75
N PRO A 406 -21.00 -0.66 -2.47
CA PRO A 406 -20.17 -1.86 -2.42
C PRO A 406 -18.80 -1.69 -3.12
N ILE A 407 -18.52 -0.52 -3.69
CA ILE A 407 -17.27 -0.25 -4.40
C ILE A 407 -16.17 0.01 -3.37
N GLN A 408 -15.32 -0.99 -3.15
CA GLN A 408 -14.02 -0.78 -2.51
C GLN A 408 -13.19 0.14 -3.40
N MET A 409 -13.02 1.42 -3.04
CA MET A 409 -12.07 2.27 -3.76
C MET A 409 -10.68 2.04 -3.19
N SER A 410 -9.87 1.25 -3.89
CA SER A 410 -8.43 1.22 -3.63
C SER A 410 -7.83 2.57 -4.02
N VAL A 411 -7.21 3.29 -3.08
CA VAL A 411 -6.37 4.44 -3.42
C VAL A 411 -5.06 3.89 -3.96
N ILE A 412 -5.01 3.70 -5.27
CA ILE A 412 -3.82 3.24 -5.97
C ILE A 412 -2.88 4.44 -6.08
N ARG A 413 -1.77 4.42 -5.34
CA ARG A 413 -0.58 5.18 -5.76
C ARG A 413 0.15 4.35 -6.82
N PRO A 414 0.44 4.91 -8.00
CA PRO A 414 1.24 4.22 -9.00
C PRO A 414 2.66 3.98 -8.50
N GLY A 415 3.20 2.80 -8.78
CA GLY A 415 4.63 2.54 -8.71
C GLY A 415 5.23 2.31 -7.32
N ARG A 416 4.43 2.18 -6.24
CA ARG A 416 4.93 1.96 -4.87
C ARG A 416 4.02 1.01 -4.11
N MET A 417 4.55 0.27 -3.13
CA MET A 417 3.75 -0.55 -2.24
C MET A 417 2.60 0.29 -1.69
N ALA A 418 1.36 -0.12 -2.01
CA ALA A 418 0.16 0.56 -1.57
C ALA A 418 0.08 0.48 -0.03
N ARG A 419 0.51 1.55 0.65
CA ARG A 419 -0.08 1.84 1.95
C ARG A 419 -1.51 2.26 1.69
N LEU A 420 -2.41 1.67 2.47
CA LEU A 420 -3.84 1.94 2.40
C LEU A 420 -4.07 3.43 2.66
N ALA A 421 -5.02 4.06 1.95
CA ALA A 421 -5.38 5.45 2.27
C ALA A 421 -6.13 5.58 3.60
N VAL A 422 -6.74 4.50 4.05
CA VAL A 422 -7.36 4.40 5.36
C VAL A 422 -6.85 3.15 6.08
N PRO A 423 -6.85 3.12 7.41
CA PRO A 423 -6.44 1.94 8.14
C PRO A 423 -7.29 0.71 7.79
N PRO A 424 -6.76 -0.52 7.95
CA PRO A 424 -7.62 -1.69 7.93
C PRO A 424 -8.63 -1.65 9.09
N TRP A 425 -9.63 -2.51 9.02
CA TRP A 425 -10.51 -2.70 10.16
C TRP A 425 -9.72 -3.31 11.33
N PRO A 426 -9.76 -2.72 12.53
CA PRO A 426 -9.19 -3.39 13.69
C PRO A 426 -9.94 -4.71 13.89
N GLN A 427 -9.16 -5.80 13.94
CA GLN A 427 -9.66 -7.16 14.14
C GLN A 427 -9.54 -7.47 15.64
N PHE A 428 -10.65 -7.45 16.35
CA PHE A 428 -10.74 -7.81 17.77
C PHE A 428 -11.71 -8.97 17.98
#